data_AF-A0AAW1D793-F1
#
_entry.id   AF-A0AAW1D793-F1
#
_cell.length_a   1.000
_cell.length_b   1.000
_cell.length_c   1.000
_cell.angle_alpha   90.00
_cell.angle_beta   90.00
_cell.angle_gamma   90.00
#
_symmetry.space_group_name_H-M   'P 1'
#
loop_
_entity.id
_entity.type
_entity.pdbx_description
1 polymer ?
#
loop_
_entity_poly.entity_id
_entity_poly.type
_entity_poly.pdbx_seq_one_letter_code
_entity_poly.pdbx_strand_id
1 'polypeptide(L)'
;MIGTSLMYIGLNLTNPSSFQMLRGSVIVFVALLSMMFLRRKINWRQWIGILLVLAGLVVVGVSDYLITNSEGNSSPNKYLYIGDVIIVGAQIITAAQMVYEEKYVAGKDIPALQAVGWEGAFGFIILAILHIPFYFIIVPAPFADNPRMALEDFPDAMIQCWANKLILVALVGTIVSIAFFNFAGISVTKELSATTRMILDSVRTLFIWGFSLIVRWQKFHPLQILGFLLLIIGMCIYNNLIPSLNRLFSMFRRNSREALITAEDPS
;
A
#
# COMPACT_ATOMS: atom_id res chain seq x y z
N MET A 1 -7.90 -2.71 -10.20
CA MET A 1 -9.22 -3.17 -9.73
C MET A 1 -9.12 -4.49 -8.99
N ILE A 2 -8.72 -5.61 -9.63
CA ILE A 2 -8.61 -6.91 -8.94
C ILE A 2 -7.65 -6.84 -7.74
N GLY A 3 -6.46 -6.25 -7.93
CA GLY A 3 -5.49 -6.08 -6.83
C GLY A 3 -6.04 -5.22 -5.68
N THR A 4 -6.70 -4.10 -5.97
CA THR A 4 -7.31 -3.24 -4.94
C THR A 4 -8.45 -3.92 -4.21
N SER A 5 -9.32 -4.67 -4.89
CA SER A 5 -10.41 -5.41 -4.26
C SER A 5 -9.88 -6.52 -3.34
N LEU A 6 -8.89 -7.31 -3.80
CA LEU A 6 -8.25 -8.33 -2.95
C LEU A 6 -7.57 -7.71 -1.73
N MET A 7 -6.97 -6.53 -1.87
CA MET A 7 -6.40 -5.79 -0.76
C MET A 7 -7.45 -5.39 0.29
N TYR A 8 -8.62 -4.89 -0.12
CA TYR A 8 -9.68 -4.54 0.82
C TYR A 8 -10.29 -5.78 1.50
N ILE A 9 -10.45 -6.88 0.77
CA ILE A 9 -10.85 -8.17 1.35
C ILE A 9 -9.82 -8.61 2.40
N GLY A 10 -8.53 -8.53 2.08
CA GLY A 10 -7.45 -8.86 3.01
C GLY A 10 -7.43 -7.96 4.25
N LEU A 11 -7.71 -6.65 4.10
CA LEU A 11 -7.79 -5.69 5.20
C LEU A 11 -8.89 -6.04 6.22
N ASN A 12 -10.01 -6.64 5.78
CA ASN A 12 -11.06 -7.10 6.71
C ASN A 12 -10.63 -8.32 7.54
N LEU A 13 -9.58 -9.03 7.13
CA LEU A 13 -9.06 -10.22 7.79
C LEU A 13 -7.78 -9.97 8.58
N THR A 14 -7.12 -8.83 8.37
CA THR A 14 -5.83 -8.48 9.00
C THR A 14 -5.88 -7.13 9.71
N ASN A 15 -4.84 -6.85 10.47
CA ASN A 15 -4.68 -5.57 11.14
C ASN A 15 -4.22 -4.46 10.18
N PRO A 16 -4.73 -3.22 10.29
CA PRO A 16 -4.25 -2.08 9.52
C PRO A 16 -2.73 -1.90 9.41
N SER A 17 -1.96 -2.16 10.48
CA SER A 17 -0.50 -2.12 10.43
C SER A 17 0.10 -3.20 9.53
N SER A 18 -0.39 -4.44 9.65
CA SER A 18 0.06 -5.59 8.87
C SER A 18 -0.29 -5.38 7.40
N PHE A 19 -1.51 -4.93 7.11
CA PHE A 19 -1.92 -4.52 5.77
C PHE A 19 -0.95 -3.53 5.14
N GLN A 20 -0.65 -2.43 5.84
CA GLN A 20 0.21 -1.39 5.30
C GLN A 20 1.67 -1.87 5.11
N MET A 21 2.16 -2.71 6.01
CA MET A 21 3.51 -3.29 5.93
C MET A 21 3.65 -4.32 4.81
N LEU A 22 2.65 -5.19 4.65
CA LEU A 22 2.62 -6.18 3.58
C LEU A 22 2.49 -5.51 2.21
N ARG A 23 1.85 -4.34 2.09
CA ARG A 23 1.92 -3.53 0.86
C ARG A 23 3.35 -3.11 0.51
N GLY A 24 4.25 -2.98 1.48
CA GLY A 24 5.67 -2.75 1.23
C GLY A 24 6.34 -3.85 0.41
N SER A 25 5.80 -5.08 0.42
CA SER A 25 6.30 -6.20 -0.39
C SER A 25 6.21 -5.99 -1.90
N VAL A 26 5.33 -5.07 -2.35
CA VAL A 26 5.18 -4.71 -3.77
C VAL A 26 6.53 -4.37 -4.41
N ILE A 27 7.48 -3.90 -3.60
CA ILE A 27 8.84 -3.57 -4.01
C ILE A 27 9.58 -4.72 -4.68
N VAL A 28 9.44 -5.93 -4.12
CA VAL A 28 10.09 -7.12 -4.62
C VAL A 28 9.51 -7.50 -5.97
N PHE A 29 8.18 -7.53 -6.07
CA PHE A 29 7.49 -7.95 -7.28
C PHE A 29 7.70 -6.98 -8.43
N VAL A 30 7.63 -5.66 -8.20
CA VAL A 30 7.91 -4.69 -9.26
C VAL A 30 9.37 -4.77 -9.70
N ALA A 31 10.33 -4.94 -8.77
CA ALA A 31 11.73 -5.08 -9.14
C ALA A 31 11.97 -6.27 -10.09
N LEU A 32 11.41 -7.43 -9.74
CA LEU A 32 11.53 -8.66 -10.53
C LEU A 32 10.82 -8.52 -11.89
N LEU A 33 9.59 -8.03 -11.91
CA LEU A 33 8.81 -7.86 -13.14
C LEU A 33 9.40 -6.77 -14.05
N SER A 34 9.94 -5.68 -13.48
CA SER A 34 10.62 -4.63 -14.24
C SER A 34 11.92 -5.14 -14.88
N MET A 35 12.68 -6.01 -14.21
CA MET A 35 13.83 -6.68 -14.83
C MET A 35 13.40 -7.50 -16.05
N MET A 36 12.31 -8.26 -15.94
CA MET A 36 11.81 -9.13 -17.01
C MET A 36 11.23 -8.34 -18.19
N PHE A 37 10.41 -7.30 -17.93
CA PHE A 37 9.65 -6.60 -18.97
C PHE A 37 10.30 -5.31 -19.50
N LEU A 38 11.07 -4.60 -18.67
CA LEU A 38 11.73 -3.33 -19.01
C LEU A 38 13.25 -3.46 -19.15
N ARG A 39 13.82 -4.67 -18.95
CA ARG A 39 15.26 -4.97 -19.07
C ARG A 39 16.15 -4.07 -18.19
N ARG A 40 15.65 -3.62 -17.03
CA ARG A 40 16.44 -2.84 -16.07
C ARG A 40 17.48 -3.75 -15.39
N LYS A 41 18.69 -3.20 -15.18
CA LYS A 41 19.74 -3.86 -14.39
C LYS A 41 19.56 -3.51 -12.90
N ILE A 42 19.50 -4.53 -12.05
CA ILE A 42 19.40 -4.36 -10.60
C ILE A 42 20.80 -4.40 -10.00
N ASN A 43 21.12 -3.39 -9.19
CA ASN A 43 22.41 -3.31 -8.50
C ASN A 43 22.47 -4.29 -7.32
N TRP A 44 23.67 -4.71 -6.92
CA TRP A 44 23.86 -5.61 -5.76
C TRP A 44 23.20 -5.11 -4.47
N ARG A 45 23.21 -3.79 -4.24
CA ARG A 45 22.51 -3.16 -3.10
C ARG A 45 21.00 -3.39 -3.13
N GLN A 46 20.39 -3.30 -4.30
CA GLN A 46 18.95 -3.55 -4.47
C GLN A 46 18.61 -5.03 -4.24
N TRP A 47 19.49 -5.96 -4.64
CA TRP A 47 19.34 -7.37 -4.31
C TRP A 47 19.34 -7.63 -2.81
N ILE A 48 20.23 -6.99 -2.04
CA ILE A 48 20.23 -7.06 -0.57
C ILE A 48 18.90 -6.54 -0.01
N GLY A 49 18.40 -5.41 -0.53
CA GLY A 49 17.11 -4.86 -0.13
C GLY A 49 15.95 -5.83 -0.37
N ILE A 50 15.90 -6.47 -1.56
CA ILE A 50 14.89 -7.49 -1.89
C ILE A 50 14.95 -8.67 -0.92
N LEU A 51 16.15 -9.19 -0.63
CA LEU A 51 16.32 -10.32 0.29
C LEU A 51 15.85 -9.98 1.71
N LEU A 52 16.13 -8.77 2.19
CA LEU A 52 15.66 -8.32 3.50
C LEU A 52 14.14 -8.15 3.56
N VAL A 53 13.52 -7.63 2.50
CA VAL A 53 12.05 -7.55 2.41
C VAL A 53 11.45 -8.96 2.41
N LEU A 54 11.99 -9.90 1.63
CA LEU A 54 11.52 -11.29 1.63
C LEU A 54 11.66 -11.95 3.02
N ALA A 55 12.79 -11.76 3.70
CA ALA A 55 12.98 -12.24 5.07
C ALA A 55 11.95 -11.63 6.04
N GLY A 56 11.70 -10.33 5.94
CA GLY A 56 10.68 -9.64 6.72
C GLY A 56 9.27 -10.21 6.51
N LEU A 57 8.88 -10.49 5.26
CA LEU A 57 7.59 -11.11 4.95
C LEU A 57 7.44 -12.49 5.57
N VAL A 58 8.49 -13.32 5.49
CA VAL A 58 8.48 -14.66 6.10
C VAL A 58 8.34 -14.56 7.61
N VAL A 59 9.07 -13.64 8.26
CA VAL A 59 8.98 -13.46 9.73
C VAL A 59 7.59 -12.98 10.14
N VAL A 60 6.99 -12.01 9.42
CA VAL A 60 5.62 -11.55 9.69
C VAL A 60 4.63 -12.69 9.53
N GLY A 61 4.66 -13.41 8.41
CA GLY A 61 3.73 -14.52 8.16
C GLY A 61 3.88 -15.66 9.17
N VAL A 62 5.10 -15.99 9.59
CA VAL A 62 5.33 -16.99 10.65
C VAL A 62 4.83 -16.49 12.00
N SER A 63 5.06 -15.22 12.34
CA SER A 63 4.52 -14.62 13.57
C SER A 63 3.00 -14.73 13.60
N ASP A 64 2.34 -14.33 12.51
CA ASP A 64 0.88 -14.29 12.42
C ASP A 64 0.27 -15.70 12.41
N TYR A 65 0.96 -16.67 11.81
CA TYR A 65 0.63 -18.10 11.93
C TYR A 65 0.77 -18.64 13.36
N LEU A 66 1.86 -18.30 14.07
CA LEU A 66 2.08 -18.76 15.45
C LEU A 66 1.06 -18.17 16.44
N ILE A 67 0.70 -16.90 16.27
CA ILE A 67 -0.36 -16.23 17.05
C ILE A 67 -1.69 -16.95 16.82
N THR A 68 -2.03 -17.21 15.56
CA THR A 68 -3.27 -17.92 15.18
C THR A 68 -3.38 -19.30 15.84
N ASN A 69 -2.27 -20.05 15.92
CA ASN A 69 -2.26 -21.39 16.52
C ASN A 69 -2.28 -21.37 18.05
N SER A 70 -1.69 -20.34 18.66
CA SER A 70 -1.54 -20.24 20.11
C SER A 70 -2.82 -19.76 20.81
N GLU A 71 -3.65 -18.95 20.15
CA GLU A 71 -4.86 -18.37 20.74
C GLU A 71 -6.13 -19.24 20.61
N GLY A 72 -6.06 -20.45 20.05
CA GLY A 72 -7.18 -21.39 19.97
C GLY A 72 -8.36 -20.94 19.09
N ASN A 73 -9.32 -21.85 18.88
CA ASN A 73 -10.41 -21.73 17.87
C ASN A 73 -11.43 -20.59 18.10
N SER A 74 -11.31 -19.83 19.18
CA SER A 74 -12.26 -18.81 19.65
C SER A 74 -11.77 -17.36 19.49
N SER A 75 -10.61 -17.16 18.86
CA SER A 75 -9.98 -15.84 18.76
C SER A 75 -10.35 -15.10 17.47
N PRO A 76 -10.58 -13.78 17.52
CA PRO A 76 -10.91 -12.96 16.35
C PRO A 76 -9.79 -12.94 15.29
N ASN A 77 -8.60 -13.41 15.65
CA ASN A 77 -7.39 -13.44 14.81
C ASN A 77 -7.27 -14.68 13.93
N LYS A 78 -8.27 -15.58 13.90
CA LYS A 78 -8.19 -16.88 13.20
C LYS A 78 -7.83 -16.78 11.71
N TYR A 79 -8.16 -15.66 11.07
CA TYR A 79 -8.00 -15.46 9.63
C TYR A 79 -6.82 -14.53 9.27
N LEU A 80 -5.98 -14.16 10.24
CA LEU A 80 -4.89 -13.21 10.05
C LEU A 80 -3.92 -13.66 8.95
N TYR A 81 -3.43 -14.90 9.03
CA TYR A 81 -2.51 -15.46 8.04
C TYR A 81 -3.12 -15.58 6.63
N ILE A 82 -4.44 -15.79 6.54
CA ILE A 82 -5.16 -15.83 5.26
C ILE A 82 -5.22 -14.44 4.65
N GLY A 83 -5.53 -13.43 5.47
CA GLY A 83 -5.48 -12.02 5.06
C GLY A 83 -4.12 -11.64 4.49
N ASP A 84 -3.04 -12.05 5.17
CA ASP A 84 -1.68 -11.73 4.75
C ASP A 84 -1.33 -12.35 3.39
N VAL A 85 -1.68 -13.62 3.17
CA VAL A 85 -1.48 -14.32 1.88
C VAL A 85 -2.25 -13.63 0.76
N ILE A 86 -3.52 -13.25 1.01
CA ILE A 86 -4.34 -12.52 0.03
C ILE A 86 -3.69 -11.17 -0.32
N ILE A 87 -3.17 -10.44 0.67
CA ILE A 87 -2.53 -9.13 0.46
C ILE A 87 -1.25 -9.26 -0.35
N VAL A 88 -0.41 -10.27 -0.05
CA VAL A 88 0.81 -10.54 -0.81
C VAL A 88 0.47 -10.92 -2.26
N GLY A 89 -0.54 -11.78 -2.47
CA GLY A 89 -1.05 -12.10 -3.81
C GLY A 89 -1.55 -10.87 -4.57
N ALA A 90 -2.26 -9.97 -3.86
CA ALA A 90 -2.70 -8.71 -4.43
C ALA A 90 -1.55 -7.76 -4.79
N GLN A 91 -0.43 -7.80 -4.07
CA GLN A 91 0.77 -7.02 -4.41
C GLN A 91 1.40 -7.49 -5.72
N ILE A 92 1.33 -8.78 -6.05
CA ILE A 92 1.83 -9.29 -7.35
C ILE A 92 1.04 -8.68 -8.50
N ILE A 93 -0.30 -8.68 -8.39
CA ILE A 93 -1.20 -8.12 -9.42
C ILE A 93 -0.95 -6.61 -9.55
N THR A 94 -0.84 -5.91 -8.42
CA THR A 94 -0.58 -4.47 -8.39
C THR A 94 0.79 -4.14 -8.98
N ALA A 95 1.81 -4.94 -8.68
CA ALA A 95 3.14 -4.79 -9.26
C ALA A 95 3.13 -4.98 -10.78
N ALA A 96 2.41 -6.00 -11.28
CA ALA A 96 2.25 -6.22 -12.71
C ALA A 96 1.57 -5.03 -13.40
N GLN A 97 0.50 -4.48 -12.80
CA GLN A 97 -0.15 -3.26 -13.27
C GLN A 97 0.86 -2.10 -13.36
N MET A 98 1.63 -1.83 -12.29
CA MET A 98 2.61 -0.73 -12.27
C MET A 98 3.68 -0.87 -13.37
N VAL A 99 4.18 -2.08 -13.61
CA VAL A 99 5.18 -2.35 -14.66
C VAL A 99 4.57 -2.21 -16.05
N TYR A 100 3.32 -2.64 -16.23
CA TYR A 100 2.58 -2.48 -17.47
C TYR A 100 2.30 -1.00 -17.76
N GLU A 101 1.87 -0.23 -16.76
CA GLU A 101 1.71 1.23 -16.85
C GLU A 101 3.01 1.89 -17.28
N GLU A 102 4.14 1.59 -16.65
CA GLU A 102 5.43 2.17 -17.04
C GLU A 102 5.78 1.82 -18.49
N LYS A 103 5.57 0.57 -18.92
CA LYS A 103 5.90 0.14 -20.28
C LYS A 103 5.05 0.83 -21.35
N TYR A 104 3.75 1.00 -21.12
CA TYR A 104 2.82 1.48 -22.14
C TYR A 104 2.48 2.96 -22.01
N VAL A 105 2.23 3.46 -20.79
CA VAL A 105 1.86 4.87 -20.56
C VAL A 105 3.08 5.76 -20.76
N ALA A 106 4.23 5.40 -20.15
CA ALA A 106 5.47 6.15 -20.37
C ALA A 106 6.05 5.88 -21.77
N GLY A 107 6.00 4.64 -22.25
CA GLY A 107 6.54 4.27 -23.57
C GLY A 107 5.79 4.86 -24.77
N LYS A 108 4.49 5.15 -24.64
CA LYS A 108 3.68 5.78 -25.71
C LYS A 108 3.30 7.23 -25.42
N ASP A 109 3.89 7.83 -24.39
CA ASP A 109 3.63 9.21 -23.95
C ASP A 109 2.15 9.57 -23.79
N ILE A 110 1.35 8.64 -23.27
CA ILE A 110 -0.08 8.87 -23.06
C ILE A 110 -0.24 9.91 -21.93
N PRO A 111 -1.11 10.92 -22.07
CA PRO A 111 -1.37 11.87 -20.98
C PRO A 111 -1.87 11.15 -19.72
N ALA A 112 -1.22 11.41 -18.58
CA ALA A 112 -1.54 10.73 -17.31
C ALA A 112 -3.01 10.90 -16.91
N LEU A 113 -3.58 12.09 -17.14
CA LEU A 113 -4.99 12.37 -16.87
C LEU A 113 -5.93 11.49 -17.70
N GLN A 114 -5.60 11.26 -18.98
CA GLN A 114 -6.40 10.41 -19.87
C GLN A 114 -6.30 8.94 -19.45
N ALA A 115 -5.11 8.47 -19.08
CA ALA A 115 -4.91 7.11 -18.58
C ALA A 115 -5.75 6.84 -17.31
N VAL A 116 -5.65 7.73 -16.31
CA VAL A 116 -6.46 7.63 -15.07
C VAL A 116 -7.96 7.71 -15.36
N GLY A 117 -8.37 8.58 -16.29
CA GLY A 117 -9.77 8.69 -16.70
C GLY A 117 -10.33 7.38 -17.25
N TRP A 118 -9.59 6.72 -18.14
CA TRP A 118 -9.99 5.42 -18.69
C TRP A 118 -9.98 4.31 -17.64
N GLU A 119 -8.95 4.25 -16.78
CA GLU A 119 -8.91 3.29 -15.68
C GLU A 119 -10.09 3.44 -14.72
N GLY A 120 -10.45 4.69 -14.39
CA GLY A 120 -11.61 5.00 -13.57
C GLY A 120 -12.93 4.62 -14.24
N ALA A 121 -13.10 4.93 -15.53
CA ALA A 121 -14.31 4.58 -16.27
C ALA A 121 -14.52 3.07 -16.38
N PHE A 122 -13.49 2.31 -16.77
CA PHE A 122 -13.57 0.85 -16.83
C PHE A 122 -13.74 0.24 -15.43
N GLY A 123 -13.06 0.77 -14.43
CA GLY A 123 -13.21 0.33 -13.04
C GLY A 123 -14.64 0.52 -12.53
N PHE A 124 -15.24 1.69 -12.79
CA PHE A 124 -16.62 1.98 -12.40
C PHE A 124 -17.61 1.03 -13.09
N ILE A 125 -17.50 0.83 -14.41
CA ILE A 125 -18.40 -0.06 -15.16
C ILE A 125 -18.31 -1.50 -14.66
N ILE A 126 -17.08 -2.01 -14.50
CA ILE A 126 -16.87 -3.39 -14.06
C ILE A 126 -17.39 -3.59 -12.63
N LEU A 127 -17.09 -2.66 -11.71
CA LEU A 127 -17.56 -2.77 -10.32
C LEU A 127 -19.08 -2.59 -10.22
N ALA A 128 -19.68 -1.70 -11.00
CA ALA A 128 -21.14 -1.53 -11.03
C ALA A 128 -21.86 -2.81 -11.49
N ILE A 129 -21.30 -3.52 -12.48
CA ILE A 129 -21.83 -4.82 -12.91
C ILE A 129 -21.60 -5.89 -11.85
N LEU A 130 -20.42 -5.91 -11.21
CA LEU A 130 -20.03 -6.92 -10.23
C LEU A 130 -20.80 -6.80 -8.90
N HIS A 131 -21.23 -5.59 -8.52
CA HIS A 131 -22.09 -5.38 -7.36
C HIS A 131 -23.41 -6.17 -7.44
N ILE A 132 -23.95 -6.40 -8.63
CA ILE A 132 -25.23 -7.12 -8.82
C ILE A 132 -25.14 -8.56 -8.30
N PRO A 133 -24.21 -9.43 -8.79
CA PRO A 133 -24.07 -10.76 -8.22
C PRO A 133 -23.57 -10.74 -6.77
N PHE A 134 -22.69 -9.81 -6.39
CA PHE A 134 -22.15 -9.74 -5.02
C PHE A 134 -23.22 -9.44 -3.97
N TYR A 135 -24.27 -8.71 -4.33
CA TYR A 135 -25.44 -8.51 -3.48
C TYR A 135 -26.21 -9.80 -3.14
N PHE A 136 -26.19 -10.80 -4.03
CA PHE A 136 -26.90 -12.07 -3.82
C PHE A 136 -26.02 -13.15 -3.16
N ILE A 137 -24.71 -12.92 -3.03
CA ILE A 137 -23.80 -13.89 -2.41
C ILE A 137 -23.82 -13.68 -0.89
N ILE A 138 -24.28 -14.69 -0.16
CA ILE A 138 -24.29 -14.72 1.30
C ILE A 138 -22.98 -15.33 1.79
N VAL A 139 -22.27 -14.63 2.67
CA VAL A 139 -21.00 -15.06 3.25
C VAL A 139 -21.05 -15.03 4.79
N PRO A 140 -20.46 -16.02 5.47
CA PRO A 140 -20.39 -16.00 6.94
C PRO A 140 -19.37 -14.97 7.43
N ALA A 141 -19.48 -14.59 8.72
CA ALA A 141 -18.45 -13.81 9.40
C ALA A 141 -17.09 -14.53 9.29
N PRO A 142 -15.98 -13.81 9.07
CA PRO A 142 -15.81 -12.34 9.15
C PRO A 142 -15.99 -11.59 7.81
N PHE A 143 -16.48 -12.25 6.75
CA PHE A 143 -16.50 -11.64 5.40
C PHE A 143 -17.65 -10.65 5.18
N ALA A 144 -18.69 -10.70 6.02
CA ALA A 144 -19.77 -9.71 6.07
C ALA A 144 -20.21 -9.51 7.53
N ASP A 145 -20.61 -8.28 7.86
CA ASP A 145 -21.14 -7.86 9.16
C ASP A 145 -22.46 -7.07 9.00
N ASN A 146 -23.07 -7.16 7.82
CA ASN A 146 -24.35 -6.51 7.52
C ASN A 146 -25.53 -7.43 7.89
N PRO A 147 -26.75 -6.88 8.09
CA PRO A 147 -27.90 -7.66 8.54
C PRO A 147 -28.28 -8.86 7.66
N ARG A 148 -27.91 -8.81 6.38
CA ARG A 148 -28.23 -9.83 5.38
C ARG A 148 -27.09 -10.81 5.15
N MET A 149 -25.94 -10.60 5.78
CA MET A 149 -24.70 -11.35 5.56
C MET A 149 -24.30 -11.40 4.07
N ALA A 150 -24.71 -10.40 3.30
CA ALA A 150 -24.39 -10.29 1.88
C ALA A 150 -22.96 -9.76 1.71
N LEU A 151 -22.23 -10.25 0.73
CA LEU A 151 -20.85 -9.84 0.48
C LEU A 151 -20.76 -8.32 0.26
N GLU A 152 -21.70 -7.74 -0.48
CA GLU A 152 -21.82 -6.29 -0.64
C GLU A 152 -23.29 -5.85 -0.65
N ASP A 153 -23.73 -5.10 0.36
CA ASP A 153 -25.09 -4.55 0.44
C ASP A 153 -25.10 -3.06 0.07
N PHE A 154 -25.11 -2.82 -1.25
CA PHE A 154 -25.10 -1.45 -1.80
C PHE A 154 -26.34 -0.62 -1.39
N PRO A 155 -27.58 -1.16 -1.45
CA PRO A 155 -28.76 -0.42 -1.01
C PRO A 155 -28.67 0.03 0.46
N ASP A 156 -28.23 -0.85 1.36
CA ASP A 156 -28.06 -0.49 2.77
C ASP A 156 -26.99 0.58 2.96
N ALA A 157 -25.84 0.44 2.28
CA ALA A 157 -24.77 1.44 2.31
C ALA A 157 -25.24 2.83 1.84
N MET A 158 -26.11 2.90 0.81
CA MET A 158 -26.70 4.16 0.35
C MET A 158 -27.63 4.79 1.38
N ILE A 159 -28.44 3.99 2.06
CA ILE A 159 -29.32 4.47 3.14
C ILE A 159 -28.48 5.02 4.29
N GLN A 160 -27.41 4.32 4.70
CA GLN A 160 -26.49 4.78 5.75
C GLN A 160 -25.79 6.10 5.38
N CYS A 161 -25.35 6.23 4.12
CA CYS A 161 -24.74 7.47 3.62
C CYS A 161 -25.73 8.64 3.64
N TRP A 162 -26.99 8.42 3.29
CA TRP A 162 -28.01 9.46 3.32
C TRP A 162 -28.42 9.85 4.73
N ALA A 163 -28.51 8.86 5.63
CA ALA A 163 -28.90 9.08 7.02
C ALA A 163 -27.82 9.84 7.82
N ASN A 164 -26.54 9.56 7.57
CA ASN A 164 -25.43 10.15 8.32
C ASN A 164 -24.52 11.03 7.44
N LYS A 165 -24.67 12.34 7.60
CA LYS A 165 -23.86 13.34 6.87
C LYS A 165 -22.35 13.20 7.12
N LEU A 166 -21.93 12.68 8.28
CA LEU A 166 -20.51 12.49 8.59
C LEU A 166 -19.91 11.38 7.71
N ILE A 167 -20.66 10.29 7.49
CA ILE A 167 -20.26 9.21 6.56
C ILE A 167 -20.19 9.74 5.14
N LEU A 168 -21.18 10.53 4.71
CA LEU A 168 -21.18 11.12 3.37
C LEU A 168 -19.96 12.03 3.14
N VAL A 169 -19.63 12.90 4.10
CA VAL A 169 -18.44 13.77 4.01
C VAL A 169 -17.16 12.94 3.97
N ALA A 170 -17.05 11.89 4.81
CA ALA A 170 -15.90 11.00 4.81
C ALA A 170 -15.77 10.23 3.48
N LEU A 171 -16.88 9.78 2.89
CA LEU A 171 -16.93 9.10 1.60
C LEU A 171 -16.46 10.03 0.47
N VAL A 172 -17.03 11.23 0.37
CA VAL A 172 -16.65 12.22 -0.64
C VAL A 172 -15.18 12.62 -0.50
N GLY A 173 -14.71 12.85 0.73
CA GLY A 173 -13.30 13.15 1.00
C GLY A 173 -12.38 12.01 0.55
N THR A 174 -12.79 10.75 0.77
CA THR A 174 -12.05 9.57 0.34
C THR A 174 -12.00 9.45 -1.19
N ILE A 175 -13.12 9.70 -1.88
CA ILE A 175 -13.18 9.68 -3.36
C ILE A 175 -12.22 10.71 -3.95
N VAL A 176 -12.26 11.95 -3.45
CA VAL A 176 -11.39 13.04 -3.92
C VAL A 176 -9.92 12.69 -3.66
N SER A 177 -9.60 12.20 -2.46
CA SER A 177 -8.25 11.78 -2.08
C SER A 177 -7.70 10.68 -3.00
N ILE A 178 -8.48 9.65 -3.28
CA ILE A 178 -8.08 8.55 -4.17
C ILE A 178 -7.89 9.03 -5.61
N ALA A 179 -8.74 9.94 -6.10
CA ALA A 179 -8.61 10.51 -7.44
C ALA A 179 -7.28 11.28 -7.60
N PHE A 180 -6.95 12.15 -6.65
CA PHE A 180 -5.67 12.85 -6.63
C PHE A 180 -4.49 11.89 -6.48
N PHE A 181 -4.61 10.87 -5.63
CA PHE A 181 -3.56 9.88 -5.44
C PHE A 181 -3.26 9.10 -6.73
N ASN A 182 -4.28 8.65 -7.45
CA ASN A 182 -4.10 7.91 -8.70
C ASN A 182 -3.51 8.82 -9.79
N PHE A 183 -3.98 10.06 -9.92
CA PHE A 183 -3.41 11.04 -10.83
C PHE A 183 -1.93 11.33 -10.56
N ALA A 184 -1.58 11.63 -9.30
CA ALA A 184 -0.19 11.85 -8.90
C ALA A 184 0.65 10.59 -9.11
N GLY A 185 0.11 9.42 -8.79
CA GLY A 185 0.79 8.13 -8.96
C GLY A 185 1.17 7.86 -10.41
N ILE A 186 0.23 7.97 -11.35
CA ILE A 186 0.53 7.78 -12.78
C ILE A 186 1.47 8.86 -13.31
N SER A 187 1.31 10.11 -12.85
CA SER A 187 2.20 11.20 -13.25
C SER A 187 3.66 10.95 -12.83
N VAL A 188 3.89 10.46 -11.60
CA VAL A 188 5.25 10.09 -11.14
C VAL A 188 5.81 8.90 -11.93
N THR A 189 4.98 7.89 -12.24
CA THR A 189 5.42 6.76 -13.07
C THR A 189 5.83 7.23 -14.47
N LYS A 190 5.07 8.17 -15.05
CA LYS A 190 5.32 8.71 -16.38
C LYS A 190 6.59 9.56 -16.45
N GLU A 191 6.72 10.53 -15.54
CA GLU A 191 7.81 11.52 -15.58
C GLU A 191 9.13 11.00 -15.01
N LEU A 192 9.09 10.03 -14.08
CA LEU A 192 10.28 9.52 -13.38
C LEU A 192 10.47 8.02 -13.61
N SER A 193 9.69 7.19 -12.93
CA SER A 193 9.64 5.73 -13.11
C SER A 193 8.69 5.07 -12.12
N ALA A 194 8.30 3.81 -12.37
CA ALA A 194 7.58 3.02 -11.36
C ALA A 194 8.42 2.85 -10.09
N THR A 195 9.74 2.73 -10.20
CA THR A 195 10.64 2.62 -9.03
C THR A 195 10.48 3.85 -8.12
N THR A 196 10.44 5.07 -8.66
CA THR A 196 10.25 6.28 -7.84
C THR A 196 8.89 6.33 -7.17
N ARG A 197 7.82 5.92 -7.87
CA ARG A 197 6.48 5.80 -7.27
C ARG A 197 6.49 4.86 -6.08
N MET A 198 7.21 3.75 -6.17
CA MET A 198 7.32 2.80 -5.06
C MET A 198 8.08 3.36 -3.86
N ILE A 199 9.08 4.24 -4.08
CA ILE A 199 9.74 4.96 -2.98
C ILE A 199 8.68 5.77 -2.21
N LEU A 200 7.82 6.51 -2.91
CA LEU A 200 6.77 7.31 -2.30
C LEU A 200 5.76 6.44 -1.54
N ASP A 201 5.38 5.29 -2.11
CA ASP A 201 4.52 4.32 -1.44
C ASP A 201 5.17 3.73 -0.18
N SER A 202 6.47 3.43 -0.21
CA SER A 202 7.22 2.99 0.97
C SER A 202 7.21 4.05 2.07
N VAL A 203 7.43 5.32 1.74
CA VAL A 203 7.42 6.43 2.73
C VAL A 203 6.05 6.53 3.42
N ARG A 204 4.95 6.40 2.67
CA ARG A 204 3.61 6.35 3.25
C ARG A 204 3.46 5.19 4.24
N THR A 205 3.93 3.99 3.87
CA THR A 205 3.87 2.82 4.74
C THR A 205 4.61 3.03 6.05
N LEU A 206 5.80 3.64 6.00
CA LEU A 206 6.57 4.00 7.20
C LEU A 206 5.81 4.98 8.10
N PHE A 207 5.21 6.01 7.50
CA PHE A 207 4.47 7.04 8.24
C PHE A 207 3.27 6.46 8.99
N ILE A 208 2.44 5.68 8.30
CA ILE A 208 1.22 5.09 8.90
C ILE A 208 1.58 4.16 10.05
N TRP A 209 2.61 3.33 9.89
CA TRP A 209 3.04 2.42 10.95
C TRP A 209 3.67 3.16 12.13
N GLY A 210 4.53 4.16 11.88
CA GLY A 210 5.09 4.99 12.94
C GLY A 210 3.99 5.67 13.77
N PHE A 211 2.97 6.20 13.10
CA PHE A 211 1.80 6.76 13.77
C PHE A 211 1.03 5.70 14.57
N SER A 212 0.80 4.51 14.00
CA SER A 212 0.11 3.40 14.67
C SER A 212 0.82 2.96 15.97
N LEU A 213 2.15 2.99 16.00
CA LEU A 213 2.93 2.69 17.20
C LEU A 213 2.77 3.78 18.28
N ILE A 214 2.82 5.05 17.89
CA ILE A 214 2.69 6.20 18.81
C ILE A 214 1.32 6.18 19.49
N VAL A 215 0.26 5.97 18.71
CA VAL A 215 -1.13 5.94 19.19
C VAL A 215 -1.46 4.64 19.94
N ARG A 216 -0.58 3.63 19.90
CA ARG A 216 -0.79 2.30 20.47
C ARG A 216 -2.11 1.66 20.01
N TRP A 217 -2.46 1.87 18.74
CA TRP A 217 -3.74 1.37 18.19
C TRP A 217 -3.80 -0.17 18.24
N GLN A 218 -2.65 -0.85 18.15
CA GLN A 218 -2.59 -2.31 18.05
C GLN A 218 -1.60 -2.91 19.06
N LYS A 219 -1.94 -4.10 19.56
CA LYS A 219 -1.04 -4.93 20.36
C LYS A 219 -0.14 -5.70 19.41
N PHE A 220 1.16 -5.42 19.45
CA PHE A 220 2.14 -6.07 18.59
C PHE A 220 2.82 -7.24 19.30
N HIS A 221 2.96 -8.35 18.60
CA HIS A 221 3.84 -9.43 19.04
C HIS A 221 5.30 -9.05 18.74
N PRO A 222 6.27 -9.34 19.63
CA PRO A 222 7.67 -8.93 19.43
C PRO A 222 8.28 -9.45 18.11
N LEU A 223 7.88 -10.64 17.68
CA LEU A 223 8.32 -11.25 16.42
C LEU A 223 7.81 -10.49 15.18
N GLN A 224 6.59 -9.94 15.27
CA GLN A 224 5.98 -9.15 14.20
C GLN A 224 6.72 -7.82 14.01
N ILE A 225 7.13 -7.18 15.11
CA ILE A 225 7.96 -5.95 15.08
C ILE A 225 9.29 -6.22 14.38
N LEU A 226 9.94 -7.35 14.68
CA LEU A 226 11.17 -7.74 14.00
C LEU A 226 10.97 -7.88 12.49
N GLY A 227 9.89 -8.55 12.08
CA GLY A 227 9.54 -8.70 10.66
C GLY A 227 9.29 -7.35 9.98
N PHE A 228 8.57 -6.44 10.64
CA PHE A 228 8.35 -5.09 10.13
C PHE A 228 9.65 -4.29 10.03
N LEU A 229 10.55 -4.35 11.01
CA LEU A 229 11.85 -3.68 10.93
C LEU A 229 12.68 -4.19 9.74
N LEU A 230 12.67 -5.50 9.47
CA LEU A 230 13.34 -6.08 8.30
C LEU A 230 12.74 -5.55 6.99
N LEU A 231 11.40 -5.47 6.88
CA LEU A 231 10.73 -4.86 5.72
C LEU A 231 11.17 -3.42 5.51
N ILE A 232 11.18 -2.63 6.58
CA ILE A 232 11.54 -1.20 6.55
C ILE A 232 12.99 -1.03 6.10
N ILE A 233 13.92 -1.76 6.72
CA ILE A 233 15.34 -1.70 6.39
C ILE A 233 15.56 -2.14 4.93
N GLY A 234 14.92 -3.23 4.51
CA GLY A 234 14.99 -3.72 3.13
C GLY A 234 14.47 -2.71 2.11
N MET A 235 13.31 -2.08 2.38
CA MET A 235 12.77 -0.99 1.55
C MET A 235 13.73 0.20 1.47
N CYS A 236 14.29 0.61 2.61
CA CYS A 236 15.23 1.72 2.68
C CYS A 236 16.53 1.45 1.88
N ILE A 237 17.05 0.23 1.95
CA ILE A 237 18.24 -0.20 1.20
C ILE A 237 17.94 -0.28 -0.29
N TYR A 238 16.82 -0.89 -0.69
CA TYR A 238 16.43 -0.99 -2.10
C TYR A 238 16.27 0.40 -2.74
N ASN A 239 15.59 1.30 -2.04
CA ASN A 239 15.26 2.64 -2.52
C ASN A 239 16.43 3.64 -2.39
N ASN A 240 17.59 3.24 -1.84
CA ASN A 240 18.66 4.15 -1.43
C ASN A 240 18.13 5.36 -0.62
N LEU A 241 17.15 5.12 0.25
CA LEU A 241 16.57 6.15 1.12
C LEU A 241 17.60 6.66 2.15
N ILE A 242 18.50 5.79 2.61
CA ILE A 242 19.49 6.14 3.64
C ILE A 242 20.53 7.17 3.11
N PRO A 243 21.17 6.97 1.94
CA PRO A 243 22.05 8.00 1.38
C PRO A 243 21.34 9.29 0.99
N SER A 244 20.10 9.21 0.49
CA SER A 244 19.34 10.39 0.08
C SER A 244 18.89 11.23 1.27
N LEU A 245 18.45 10.61 2.37
CA LEU A 245 18.19 11.29 3.64
C LEU A 245 19.45 11.95 4.20
N ASN A 246 20.59 11.26 4.20
CA ASN A 246 21.85 11.86 4.67
C ASN A 246 22.27 13.06 3.82
N ARG A 247 22.04 13.04 2.50
CA ARG A 247 22.26 14.20 1.62
C ARG A 247 21.24 15.33 1.86
N LEU A 248 19.98 14.98 2.13
CA LEU A 248 18.95 15.96 2.45
C LEU A 248 19.26 16.66 3.79
N PHE A 249 19.60 15.90 4.82
CA PHE A 249 20.02 16.43 6.13
C PHE A 249 21.30 17.24 6.01
N SER A 250 22.27 16.83 5.19
CA SER A 250 23.47 17.64 4.95
C SER A 250 23.16 18.93 4.19
N MET A 251 22.24 18.92 3.22
CA MET A 251 21.76 20.14 2.54
C MET A 251 21.00 21.07 3.49
N PHE A 252 20.07 20.56 4.29
CA PHE A 252 19.39 21.38 5.31
C PHE A 252 20.38 21.99 6.30
N ARG A 253 21.35 21.19 6.78
CA ARG A 253 22.40 21.68 7.69
C ARG A 253 23.30 22.73 7.02
N ARG A 254 23.48 22.67 5.70
CA ARG A 254 24.25 23.65 4.93
C ARG A 254 23.46 24.94 4.72
N ASN A 255 22.21 24.86 4.30
CA ASN A 255 21.32 26.02 4.16
C ASN A 255 21.08 26.73 5.50
N SER A 256 20.91 25.99 6.60
CA SER A 256 20.79 26.60 7.93
C SER A 256 22.09 27.26 8.40
N ARG A 257 23.26 26.78 7.97
CA ARG A 257 24.54 27.46 8.25
C ARG A 257 24.71 28.74 7.40
N GLU A 258 24.37 28.68 6.12
CA GLU A 258 24.43 29.86 5.22
C GLU A 258 23.45 30.96 5.67
N ALA A 259 22.27 30.60 6.17
CA ALA A 259 21.28 31.52 6.74
C ALA A 259 21.73 32.17 8.07
N LEU A 260 22.57 31.50 8.87
CA LEU A 260 23.13 32.06 10.10
C LEU A 260 24.29 33.03 9.82
N ILE A 261 25.15 32.71 8.85
CA ILE A 261 26.27 33.57 8.44
C ILE A 261 25.76 34.90 7.84
N THR A 262 24.68 34.86 7.06
CA THR A 262 24.04 36.07 6.50
C THR A 262 23.29 36.92 7.53
N ALA A 263 22.98 36.37 8.71
CA ALA A 263 22.38 37.13 9.82
C ALA A 263 23.42 37.79 10.74
N GLU A 264 24.67 37.30 10.76
CA GLU A 264 25.78 37.86 11.54
C GLU A 264 26.55 38.98 10.83
N ASP A 265 26.35 39.16 9.51
CA ASP A 265 26.83 40.32 8.73
C ASP A 265 25.69 41.30 8.38
N PRO A 266 25.11 42.05 9.35
CA PRO A 266 24.32 43.22 9.01
C PRO A 266 25.29 44.37 8.73
N SER A 267 25.60 44.58 7.44
CA SER A 267 26.24 45.80 6.96
C SER A 267 25.41 47.04 7.28
#